data_AF-A0A0F6Q1I3-F1
#
_entry.id   AF-A0A0F6Q1I3-F1
#
_cell.length_a   1.000
_cell.length_b   1.000
_cell.length_c   1.000
_cell.angle_alpha   90.00
_cell.angle_beta   90.00
_cell.angle_gamma   90.00
#
_symmetry.space_group_name_H-M   'P 1'
#
loop_
_entity.id
_entity.type
_entity.pdbx_description
1 polymer ?
#
loop_
_entity_poly.entity_id
_entity_poly.type
_entity_poly.pdbx_seq_one_letter_code
_entity_poly.pdbx_strand_id
1 'polypeptide(L)'
;MSVIAAARAKKSSDVQVYNCTSSAENPIIWSNVHKYFNREMVARGKNEIPYPHVIYLKSKPLMNIGTFILQTTPAQIADMWLKITGREPKYTETLSKVLKVRDGYEFFTANSWVMKAERARELYSSLSPEDRAEFPCDVTQIVWSEYMRDYCRGILKYITPRTNGK
;
A
#
# COMPACT_ATOMS: atom_id res chain seq x y z
N MET A 1 4.88 -11.59 0.11
CA MET A 1 4.55 -12.99 -0.22
C MET A 1 5.76 -13.80 0.20
N SER A 2 5.73 -14.39 1.39
CA SER A 2 6.85 -15.16 1.94
C SER A 2 6.39 -16.60 2.03
N VAL A 3 7.11 -17.52 1.38
CA VAL A 3 6.84 -18.96 1.44
C VAL A 3 7.62 -19.50 2.63
N ILE A 4 6.94 -19.85 3.72
CA ILE A 4 7.56 -20.58 4.84
C ILE A 4 7.35 -22.07 4.55
N ALA A 5 8.43 -22.77 4.19
CA ALA A 5 8.42 -24.21 3.98
C ALA A 5 9.23 -24.87 5.10
N ALA A 6 8.56 -25.26 6.18
CA ALA A 6 9.08 -26.24 7.13
C ALA A 6 7.93 -26.75 8.02
N ALA A 7 7.13 -27.67 7.49
CA ALA A 7 6.35 -28.58 8.32
C ALA A 7 6.53 -29.99 7.76
N ARG A 8 6.63 -30.99 8.64
CA ARG A 8 6.74 -32.41 8.29
C ARG A 8 5.42 -32.85 7.63
N ALA A 9 5.29 -32.59 6.33
CA ALA A 9 4.08 -32.89 5.59
C ALA A 9 3.85 -34.41 5.58
N LYS A 10 2.61 -34.84 5.87
CA LYS A 10 2.19 -36.22 5.58
C LYS A 10 2.44 -36.50 4.10
N LYS A 11 2.91 -37.70 3.75
CA LYS A 11 3.07 -38.12 2.35
C LYS A 11 1.73 -37.95 1.63
N SER A 12 1.64 -36.90 0.81
CA SER A 12 0.53 -36.64 -0.09
C SER A 12 1.09 -36.73 -1.52
N SER A 13 0.29 -37.23 -2.45
CA SER A 13 0.62 -37.19 -3.88
C SER A 13 0.64 -35.76 -4.41
N ASP A 14 -0.02 -34.82 -3.72
CA ASP A 14 -0.18 -33.43 -4.15
C ASP A 14 0.69 -32.47 -3.32
N VAL A 15 1.24 -31.46 -4.00
CA VAL A 15 1.99 -30.37 -3.37
C VAL A 15 1.06 -29.58 -2.44
N GLN A 16 1.42 -29.54 -1.15
CA GLN A 16 0.68 -28.81 -0.14
C GLN A 16 1.12 -27.34 -0.14
N VAL A 17 0.23 -26.45 -0.59
CA VAL A 17 0.42 -24.99 -0.54
C VAL A 17 -0.28 -24.41 0.68
N TYR A 18 0.45 -23.62 1.46
CA TYR A 18 -0.03 -22.92 2.66
C TYR A 18 0.15 -21.41 2.45
N ASN A 19 -0.97 -20.68 2.39
CA ASN A 19 -0.94 -19.23 2.23
C ASN A 19 -1.20 -18.56 3.58
N CYS A 20 -0.31 -17.65 3.98
CA CYS A 20 -0.53 -16.75 5.11
C CYS A 20 -0.92 -15.37 4.56
N THR A 21 -2.22 -15.07 4.55
CA THR A 21 -2.77 -13.89 3.87
C THR A 21 -3.90 -13.25 4.66
N SER A 22 -3.89 -11.93 4.80
CA SER A 22 -4.93 -11.22 5.55
C SER A 22 -6.24 -11.03 4.77
N SER A 23 -6.27 -11.24 3.45
CA SER A 23 -7.41 -10.90 2.60
C SER A 23 -8.75 -11.54 3.00
N ALA A 24 -8.72 -12.77 3.52
CA ALA A 24 -9.92 -13.50 3.92
C ALA A 24 -10.24 -13.34 5.43
N GLU A 25 -9.23 -13.09 6.26
CA GLU A 25 -9.31 -13.24 7.72
C GLU A 25 -9.20 -11.92 8.48
N ASN A 26 -8.46 -10.95 7.93
CA ASN A 26 -8.28 -9.63 8.52
C ASN A 26 -8.06 -8.57 7.42
N PRO A 27 -9.05 -8.31 6.54
CA PRO A 27 -8.85 -7.44 5.39
C PRO A 27 -8.64 -5.98 5.81
N ILE A 28 -7.77 -5.27 5.08
CA ILE A 28 -7.59 -3.82 5.19
C ILE A 28 -8.09 -3.12 3.93
N ILE A 29 -8.78 -1.99 4.11
CA ILE A 29 -9.26 -1.15 3.00
C ILE A 29 -8.32 0.04 2.76
N TRP A 30 -8.23 0.48 1.50
CA TRP A 30 -7.36 1.59 1.08
C TRP A 30 -7.56 2.90 1.86
N SER A 31 -8.80 3.19 2.27
CA SER A 31 -9.09 4.38 3.09
C SER A 31 -8.41 4.31 4.47
N ASN A 32 -8.35 3.13 5.08
CA ASN A 32 -7.65 2.92 6.36
C ASN A 32 -6.13 3.00 6.18
N VAL A 33 -5.59 2.39 5.12
CA VAL A 33 -4.16 2.52 4.75
C VAL A 33 -3.79 4.00 4.65
N HIS A 34 -4.55 4.77 3.86
CA HIS A 34 -4.33 6.20 3.68
C HIS A 34 -4.47 6.98 4.99
N LYS A 35 -5.48 6.68 5.82
CA LYS A 35 -5.66 7.32 7.14
C LYS A 35 -4.45 7.10 8.05
N TYR A 36 -4.01 5.86 8.21
CA TYR A 36 -2.89 5.54 9.11
C TYR A 36 -1.56 6.09 8.58
N PHE A 37 -1.33 5.96 7.28
CA PHE A 37 -0.12 6.50 6.64
C PHE A 37 -0.02 8.02 6.84
N ASN A 38 -1.09 8.75 6.53
CA ASN A 38 -1.11 10.21 6.69
C ASN A 38 -0.91 10.65 8.13
N ARG A 39 -1.58 9.99 9.09
CA ARG A 39 -1.42 10.29 10.51
C ARG A 39 0.05 10.25 10.93
N GLU A 40 0.79 9.24 10.47
CA GLU A 40 2.19 9.04 10.81
C GLU A 40 3.14 10.01 10.08
N MET A 41 2.84 10.33 8.82
CA MET A 41 3.61 11.33 8.07
C MET A 41 3.45 12.74 8.67
N VAL A 42 2.21 13.13 9.01
CA VAL A 42 1.90 14.42 9.64
C VAL A 42 2.54 14.53 11.01
N ALA A 43 2.44 13.50 11.85
CA ALA A 43 3.04 13.48 13.18
C ALA A 43 4.59 13.64 13.15
N ARG A 44 5.22 13.43 11.99
CA ARG A 44 6.67 13.54 11.78
C ARG A 44 7.09 14.81 11.02
N GLY A 45 6.17 15.76 10.84
CA GLY A 45 6.45 17.00 10.11
C GLY A 45 6.71 16.78 8.62
N LYS A 46 6.26 15.65 8.05
CA LYS A 46 6.32 15.36 6.60
C LYS A 46 5.02 15.79 5.91
N ASN A 47 4.53 16.97 6.28
CA ASN A 47 3.30 17.60 5.79
C ASN A 47 3.58 18.71 4.76
N GLU A 48 4.81 18.82 4.25
CA GLU A 48 5.17 19.80 3.21
C GLU A 48 4.36 19.58 1.94
N ILE A 49 3.90 20.69 1.35
CA ILE A 49 3.12 20.69 0.11
C ILE A 49 4.04 20.33 -1.08
N PRO A 50 3.58 19.50 -2.04
CA PRO A 50 2.21 18.99 -2.18
C PRO A 50 1.92 17.82 -1.25
N TYR A 51 0.96 18.02 -0.34
CA TYR A 51 0.47 16.97 0.54
C TYR A 51 -0.27 15.96 -0.33
N PRO A 52 0.11 14.66 -0.33
CA PRO A 52 -0.54 13.66 -1.17
C PRO A 52 -1.91 13.33 -0.58
N HIS A 53 -2.90 14.19 -0.85
CA HIS A 53 -4.29 13.88 -0.55
C HIS A 53 -4.82 12.96 -1.65
N VAL A 54 -5.01 11.68 -1.32
CA VAL A 54 -5.46 10.66 -2.26
C VAL A 54 -6.94 10.38 -2.03
N ILE A 55 -7.73 10.55 -3.08
CA ILE A 55 -9.16 10.20 -3.10
C ILE A 55 -9.31 8.88 -3.86
N TYR A 56 -9.87 7.87 -3.20
CA TYR A 56 -10.15 6.58 -3.83
C TYR A 56 -11.60 6.55 -4.31
N LEU A 57 -11.78 6.35 -5.62
CA LEU A 57 -13.09 6.24 -6.26
C LEU A 57 -13.25 4.85 -6.84
N LYS A 58 -14.40 4.20 -6.58
CA LYS A 58 -14.71 2.86 -7.13
C LYS A 58 -15.08 2.90 -8.62
N SER A 59 -15.56 4.05 -9.10
CA SER A 59 -16.02 4.23 -10.47
C SER A 59 -14.92 4.82 -11.34
N LYS A 60 -14.52 4.08 -12.39
CA LYS A 60 -13.49 4.53 -13.35
C LYS A 60 -13.88 5.82 -14.08
N PRO A 61 -15.12 6.00 -14.59
CA PRO A 61 -15.54 7.28 -15.15
C PRO A 61 -15.41 8.44 -14.15
N LEU A 62 -15.82 8.24 -12.90
CA LEU A 62 -15.76 9.27 -11.86
C LEU A 62 -14.30 9.61 -11.50
N MET A 63 -13.42 8.60 -11.47
CA MET A 63 -11.98 8.76 -11.29
C MET A 63 -11.36 9.57 -12.43
N ASN A 64 -11.75 9.33 -13.69
CA ASN A 64 -11.27 10.07 -14.84
C ASN A 64 -11.71 11.53 -14.81
N ILE A 65 -12.98 11.79 -14.47
CA ILE A 65 -13.51 13.15 -14.30
C ILE A 65 -12.75 13.88 -13.18
N GLY A 66 -12.59 13.23 -12.02
CA GLY A 66 -11.84 13.79 -10.89
C GLY A 66 -10.38 14.05 -11.23
N THR A 67 -9.73 13.15 -11.97
CA THR A 67 -8.35 13.33 -12.45
C THR A 67 -8.26 14.55 -13.36
N PHE A 68 -9.18 14.69 -14.31
CA PHE A 68 -9.19 15.82 -15.22
C PHE A 68 -9.34 17.15 -14.47
N ILE A 69 -10.35 17.25 -13.60
CA ILE A 69 -10.68 18.51 -12.89
C ILE A 69 -9.63 18.85 -11.82
N LEU A 70 -9.24 17.88 -10.98
CA LEU A 70 -8.43 18.13 -9.78
C LEU A 70 -6.93 17.94 -9.99
N GLN A 71 -6.49 17.33 -11.10
CA GLN A 71 -5.07 17.05 -11.35
C GLN A 71 -4.61 17.65 -12.67
N THR A 72 -5.24 17.28 -13.80
CA THR A 72 -4.81 17.70 -15.13
C THR A 72 -4.97 19.19 -15.35
N THR A 73 -6.17 19.74 -15.11
CA THR A 73 -6.46 21.17 -15.25
C THR A 73 -5.51 22.05 -14.42
N PRO A 74 -5.34 21.84 -13.09
CA PRO A 74 -4.44 22.68 -12.31
C PRO A 74 -2.96 22.52 -12.72
N ALA A 75 -2.52 21.32 -13.12
CA ALA A 75 -1.15 21.13 -13.62
C ALA A 75 -0.91 21.91 -14.92
N GLN A 76 -1.87 21.91 -15.85
CA GLN A 76 -1.77 22.67 -17.09
C GLN A 76 -1.78 24.18 -16.85
N ILE A 77 -2.66 24.68 -15.96
CA ILE A 77 -2.70 26.09 -15.58
C ILE A 77 -1.37 26.51 -14.94
N ALA A 78 -0.82 25.69 -14.03
CA ALA A 78 0.45 25.98 -13.38
C ALA A 78 1.62 25.99 -14.37
N ASP A 79 1.66 25.06 -15.32
CA ASP A 79 2.69 25.07 -16.37
C ASP A 79 2.55 26.23 -17.35
N MET A 80 1.31 26.65 -17.67
CA MET A 80 1.07 27.85 -18.47
C MET A 80 1.59 29.10 -17.76
N TRP A 81 1.33 29.21 -16.45
CA TRP A 81 1.88 30.29 -15.63
C TRP A 81 3.41 30.29 -15.62
N LEU A 82 4.05 29.12 -15.48
CA LEU A 82 5.50 29.00 -15.57
C LEU A 82 6.01 29.48 -16.92
N LYS A 83 5.40 29.06 -18.03
CA LYS A 83 5.77 29.52 -19.38
C LYS A 83 5.67 31.04 -19.53
N ILE A 84 4.56 31.64 -19.07
CA ILE A 84 4.35 33.10 -19.12
C ILE A 84 5.39 33.85 -18.29
N THR A 85 5.82 33.28 -17.16
CA THR A 85 6.85 33.85 -16.28
C THR A 85 8.28 33.49 -16.69
N GLY A 86 8.49 32.92 -17.89
CA GLY A 86 9.80 32.57 -18.42
C GLY A 86 10.46 31.36 -17.74
N ARG A 87 9.68 30.54 -17.03
CA ARG A 87 10.13 29.34 -16.33
C ARG A 87 9.75 28.08 -17.12
N GLU A 88 10.52 27.03 -16.93
CA GLU A 88 10.26 25.74 -17.57
C GLU A 88 9.02 25.05 -16.97
N PRO A 89 8.06 24.59 -17.78
CA PRO A 89 6.91 23.80 -17.32
C PRO A 89 7.39 22.42 -16.81
N LYS A 90 6.80 21.92 -15.72
CA LYS A 90 7.21 20.66 -15.08
C LYS A 90 6.08 19.86 -14.45
N TYR A 91 4.93 20.47 -14.21
CA TYR A 91 3.84 19.85 -13.47
C TYR A 91 3.10 18.80 -14.30
N THR A 92 2.89 19.07 -15.60
CA THR A 92 2.26 18.11 -16.52
C THR A 92 3.13 16.88 -16.72
N GLU A 93 4.45 17.06 -16.83
CA GLU A 93 5.39 15.94 -16.91
C GLU A 93 5.36 15.09 -15.64
N THR A 94 5.42 15.74 -14.47
CA THR A 94 5.31 15.06 -13.16
C THR A 94 4.00 14.28 -13.06
N LEU A 95 2.88 14.92 -13.42
CA LEU A 95 1.57 14.28 -13.42
C LEU A 95 1.53 13.08 -14.37
N SER A 96 2.11 13.17 -15.57
CA SER A 96 2.15 12.04 -16.52
C SER A 96 2.82 10.80 -15.93
N LYS A 97 3.90 10.99 -15.15
CA LYS A 97 4.61 9.90 -14.45
C LYS A 97 3.71 9.28 -13.39
N VAL A 98 3.00 10.10 -12.60
CA VAL A 98 2.04 9.64 -11.58
C VAL A 98 0.89 8.85 -12.21
N LEU A 99 0.31 9.35 -13.29
CA LEU A 99 -0.80 8.68 -14.00
C LEU A 99 -0.34 7.35 -14.61
N LYS A 100 0.85 7.31 -15.20
CA LYS A 100 1.43 6.06 -15.74
C LYS A 100 1.59 4.99 -14.66
N VAL A 101 2.06 5.38 -13.48
CA VAL A 101 2.15 4.48 -12.33
C VAL A 101 0.75 4.02 -11.94
N ARG A 102 -0.19 4.94 -11.69
CA ARG A 102 -1.58 4.61 -11.32
C ARG A 102 -2.21 3.62 -12.29
N ASP A 103 -2.11 3.87 -13.59
CA ASP A 103 -2.74 3.04 -14.62
C ASP A 103 -2.11 1.64 -14.67
N GLY A 104 -0.79 1.54 -14.43
CA GLY A 104 -0.11 0.26 -14.28
C GLY A 104 -0.57 -0.56 -13.06
N TYR A 105 -1.03 0.11 -12.00
CA TYR A 105 -1.54 -0.56 -10.78
C TYR A 105 -3.06 -0.79 -10.79
N GLU A 106 -3.80 -0.25 -11.77
CA GLU A 106 -5.27 -0.25 -11.78
C GLU A 106 -5.86 -1.65 -11.57
N PHE A 107 -5.33 -2.65 -12.27
CA PHE A 107 -5.80 -4.03 -12.15
C PHE A 107 -5.72 -4.57 -10.71
N PHE A 108 -4.68 -4.20 -9.98
CA PHE A 108 -4.44 -4.68 -8.62
C PHE A 108 -5.23 -3.89 -7.58
N THR A 109 -5.46 -2.59 -7.81
CA THR A 109 -6.14 -1.72 -6.85
C THR A 109 -7.65 -1.69 -7.02
N ALA A 110 -8.17 -1.94 -8.22
CA ALA A 110 -9.60 -1.94 -8.52
C ALA A 110 -10.30 -3.27 -8.23
N ASN A 111 -9.54 -4.37 -8.18
CA ASN A 111 -10.08 -5.71 -7.91
C ASN A 111 -9.78 -6.14 -6.47
N SER A 112 -10.76 -6.80 -5.84
CA SER A 112 -10.58 -7.43 -4.53
C SER A 112 -10.30 -8.91 -4.71
N TRP A 113 -9.22 -9.38 -4.08
CA TRP A 113 -8.76 -10.77 -4.20
C TRP A 113 -8.82 -11.41 -2.82
N VAL A 114 -9.68 -12.43 -2.67
CA VAL A 114 -9.75 -13.22 -1.45
C VAL A 114 -8.90 -14.46 -1.65
N MET A 115 -7.71 -14.46 -1.07
CA MET A 115 -6.81 -15.62 -1.07
C MET A 115 -7.22 -16.62 0.01
N LYS A 116 -7.26 -17.90 -0.38
CA LYS A 116 -7.56 -19.04 0.51
C LYS A 116 -6.38 -19.31 1.45
N ALA A 117 -6.65 -19.38 2.75
CA ALA A 117 -5.66 -19.54 3.82
C ALA A 117 -6.01 -20.68 4.81
N GLU A 118 -7.00 -21.52 4.50
CA GLU A 118 -7.55 -22.52 5.41
C GLU A 118 -6.51 -23.52 5.91
N ARG A 119 -5.66 -24.01 4.99
CA ARG A 119 -4.58 -24.95 5.34
C ARG A 119 -3.57 -24.35 6.31
N ALA A 120 -3.25 -23.06 6.17
CA ALA A 120 -2.32 -22.38 7.06
C ALA A 120 -2.94 -22.19 8.45
N ARG A 121 -4.23 -21.87 8.52
CA ARG A 121 -4.98 -21.79 9.78
C ARG A 121 -5.06 -23.12 10.51
N GLU A 122 -5.38 -24.20 9.78
CA GLU A 122 -5.42 -25.57 10.34
C GLU A 122 -4.05 -26.02 10.83
N LEU A 123 -2.98 -25.69 10.09
CA LEU A 123 -1.62 -25.97 10.53
C LEU A 123 -1.30 -25.19 11.81
N TYR A 124 -1.58 -23.89 11.84
CA TYR A 124 -1.31 -23.04 13.00
C TYR A 124 -2.12 -23.50 14.23
N SER A 125 -3.38 -23.92 14.04
CA SER A 125 -4.21 -24.47 15.12
C SER A 125 -3.74 -25.85 15.61
N SER A 126 -2.94 -26.57 14.82
CA SER A 126 -2.32 -27.83 15.24
C SER A 126 -1.03 -27.65 16.06
N LEU A 127 -0.43 -26.46 16.03
CA LEU A 127 0.82 -26.17 16.74
C LEU A 127 0.62 -26.11 18.27
N SER A 128 1.68 -26.50 18.99
CA SER A 128 1.77 -26.32 20.43
C SER A 128 1.75 -24.83 20.81
N PRO A 129 1.36 -24.47 22.05
CA PRO A 129 1.45 -23.09 22.52
C PRO A 129 2.84 -22.50 22.38
N GLU A 130 3.89 -23.30 22.63
CA GLU A 130 5.29 -22.91 22.51
C GLU A 130 5.64 -22.59 21.05
N ASP A 131 5.26 -23.45 20.10
CA ASP A 131 5.53 -23.23 18.67
C ASP A 131 4.74 -22.03 18.11
N ARG A 132 3.52 -21.79 18.59
CA ARG A 132 2.75 -20.59 18.19
C ARG A 132 3.39 -19.31 18.67
N ALA A 133 4.00 -19.33 19.86
CA ALA A 133 4.72 -18.18 20.39
C ALA A 133 5.99 -17.90 19.59
N GLU A 134 6.71 -18.95 19.18
CA GLU A 134 7.93 -18.82 18.36
C GLU A 134 7.61 -18.40 16.92
N PHE A 135 6.49 -18.86 16.34
CA PHE A 135 6.10 -18.61 14.95
C PHE A 135 4.70 -17.99 14.84
N PRO A 136 4.50 -16.70 15.19
CA PRO A 136 3.21 -16.04 15.19
C PRO A 136 2.69 -15.77 13.76
N CYS A 137 2.18 -16.81 13.11
CA CYS A 137 1.69 -16.78 11.73
C CYS A 137 0.18 -16.47 11.63
N ASP A 138 -0.40 -15.85 12.66
CA ASP A 138 -1.81 -15.51 12.73
C ASP A 138 -2.04 -14.06 12.29
N VAL A 139 -2.53 -13.90 11.05
CA VAL A 139 -2.82 -12.59 10.46
C VAL A 139 -3.96 -11.84 11.17
N THR A 140 -4.79 -12.52 11.97
CA THR A 140 -5.88 -11.88 12.72
C THR A 140 -5.36 -11.03 13.88
N GLN A 141 -4.12 -11.28 14.32
CA GLN A 141 -3.47 -10.51 15.38
C GLN A 141 -2.88 -9.19 14.88
N ILE A 142 -2.87 -8.94 13.57
CA ILE A 142 -2.34 -7.70 13.00
C ILE A 142 -3.24 -6.52 13.38
N VAL A 143 -2.72 -5.62 14.21
CA VAL A 143 -3.30 -4.31 14.47
C VAL A 143 -2.86 -3.35 13.36
N TRP A 144 -3.72 -3.14 12.35
CA TRP A 144 -3.38 -2.38 11.15
C TRP A 144 -2.82 -0.98 11.39
N SER A 145 -3.28 -0.28 12.43
CA SER A 145 -2.74 1.04 12.77
C SER A 145 -1.28 0.99 13.21
N GLU A 146 -0.91 -0.03 13.99
CA GLU A 146 0.45 -0.21 14.48
C GLU A 146 1.36 -0.74 13.37
N TYR A 147 0.87 -1.73 12.62
CA TYR A 147 1.56 -2.23 11.44
C TYR A 147 1.87 -1.10 10.46
N MET A 148 0.89 -0.26 10.13
CA MET A 148 1.08 0.86 9.22
C MET A 148 2.04 1.91 9.79
N ARG A 149 2.02 2.16 11.11
CA ARG A 149 3.01 3.02 11.77
C ARG A 149 4.43 2.51 11.56
N ASP A 150 4.66 1.24 11.84
CA ASP A 150 6.01 0.67 11.76
C ASP A 150 6.47 0.53 10.30
N TYR A 151 5.54 0.25 9.38
CA TYR A 151 5.76 0.33 7.95
C TYR A 151 6.21 1.74 7.50
N CYS A 152 5.48 2.81 7.89
CA CYS A 152 5.84 4.19 7.55
C CYS A 152 7.22 4.56 8.09
N ARG A 153 7.53 4.14 9.33
CA ARG A 153 8.84 4.35 9.95
C ARG A 153 9.95 3.65 9.15
N GLY A 154 9.71 2.43 8.69
CA GLY A 154 10.62 1.70 7.83
C GLY A 154 10.93 2.45 6.54
N ILE A 155 9.91 2.96 5.85
CA ILE A 155 10.07 3.77 4.63
C ILE A 155 10.94 5.00 4.90
N LEU A 156 10.60 5.77 5.93
CA LEU A 156 11.32 7.00 6.27
C LEU A 156 12.77 6.74 6.73
N LYS A 157 13.05 5.57 7.29
CA LYS A 157 14.39 5.22 7.75
C LYS A 157 15.28 4.66 6.63
N TYR A 158 14.71 3.85 5.74
CA TYR A 158 15.50 3.01 4.83
C TYR A 158 15.31 3.32 3.35
N ILE A 159 14.20 3.93 2.95
CA ILE A 159 13.90 4.21 1.52
C ILE A 159 14.15 5.68 1.20
N THR A 160 13.75 6.60 2.06
CA THR A 160 13.98 8.01 1.79
C THR A 160 15.47 8.34 1.90
N PRO A 161 16.06 9.05 0.91
CA PRO A 161 17.45 9.46 0.98
C PRO A 161 17.71 10.19 2.30
N ARG A 162 18.87 9.94 2.92
CA ARG A 162 19.35 10.77 4.02
C ARG A 162 19.40 12.21 3.52
N THR A 163 18.47 13.04 3.98
CA THR A 163 18.59 14.48 3.82
C THR A 163 19.75 14.89 4.72
N ASN A 164 20.95 14.97 4.14
CA ASN A 164 22.06 15.68 4.77
C ASN A 164 21.55 17.09 5.01
N GLY A 165 21.50 17.49 6.29
CA GLY A 165 20.95 18.77 6.70
C GLY A 165 21.51 19.90 5.85
N LYS A 166 20.60 20.72 5.32
CA LYS A 166 20.88 22.14 5.15
C LYS A 166 20.58 22.82 6.47
#